data_AF-A0A945WKQ5-F1
#
_entry.id   AF-A0A945WKQ5-F1
#
_cell.length_a   1.000
_cell.length_b   1.000
_cell.length_c   1.000
_cell.angle_alpha   90.00
_cell.angle_beta   90.00
_cell.angle_gamma   90.00
#
_symmetry.space_group_name_H-M   'P 1'
#
loop_
_entity.id
_entity.type
_entity.pdbx_description
1 polymer ?
#
loop_
_entity_poly.entity_id
_entity_poly.type
_entity_poly.pdbx_seq_one_letter_code
_entity_poly.pdbx_strand_id
1 'polypeptide(L)'
;ARPPLSMPPNFALRPPAPGSTRPQQDSVKRGAERLVFTGKGAKIKGTGTFALAPSTQGSTAPSQPPTPAEMSMRGKLGVNQAQPGIRETVNRETATYAYETKYPIDRLLFWKDDPEKGVVLDAEAEKKRLQENSALGKPVTDGETPSITRKQGGLLQKLF
;
A
#
# COMPACT_ATOMS: atom_id res chain seq x y z
N ALA A 1 -35.31 55.19 22.94
CA ALA A 1 -35.29 53.85 22.35
C ALA A 1 -34.18 53.81 21.30
N ARG A 2 -33.23 52.86 21.38
CA ARG A 2 -32.17 52.70 20.36
C ARG A 2 -32.75 51.83 19.23
N PRO A 3 -32.70 52.26 17.97
CA PRO A 3 -33.19 51.43 16.86
C PRO A 3 -32.42 50.10 16.84
N PRO A 4 -33.08 48.97 16.50
CA PRO A 4 -32.38 47.70 16.38
C PRO A 4 -31.34 47.80 15.26
N LEU A 5 -30.11 47.31 15.51
CA LEU A 5 -29.11 47.14 14.46
C LEU A 5 -29.58 46.05 13.50
N SER A 6 -30.30 46.43 12.44
CA SER A 6 -30.53 45.54 11.30
C SER A 6 -29.32 45.66 10.37
N MET A 7 -28.47 44.64 10.34
CA MET A 7 -27.51 44.51 9.25
C MET A 7 -28.28 44.37 7.92
N PRO A 8 -27.92 45.14 6.88
CA PRO A 8 -28.48 44.91 5.55
C PRO A 8 -28.09 43.51 5.07
N PRO A 9 -28.97 42.81 4.33
CA PRO A 9 -28.62 41.52 3.75
C PRO A 9 -27.42 41.68 2.81
N ASN A 10 -26.27 41.15 3.22
CA ASN A 10 -25.03 41.20 2.45
C ASN A 10 -25.16 40.26 1.23
N PHE A 11 -25.62 40.80 0.09
CA PHE A 11 -25.63 40.11 -1.21
C PHE A 11 -24.27 40.13 -1.94
N ALA A 12 -23.19 40.59 -1.28
CA ALA A 12 -21.86 40.71 -1.89
C ALA A 12 -21.24 39.35 -2.26
N LEU A 13 -21.76 38.24 -1.72
CA LEU A 13 -21.37 36.90 -2.10
C LEU A 13 -22.51 36.28 -2.90
N ARG A 14 -22.42 36.35 -4.23
CA ARG A 14 -23.29 35.55 -5.09
C ARG A 14 -23.09 34.08 -4.69
N PRO A 15 -24.18 33.31 -4.47
CA PRO A 15 -24.04 31.89 -4.21
C PRO A 15 -23.28 31.26 -5.38
N PRO A 16 -22.28 30.40 -5.12
CA PRO A 16 -21.51 29.77 -6.18
C PRO A 16 -22.47 28.96 -7.05
N ALA A 17 -22.25 28.99 -8.36
CA ALA A 17 -23.07 28.24 -9.30
C ALA A 17 -23.07 26.75 -8.92
N PRO A 18 -24.24 26.08 -8.85
CA PRO A 18 -24.31 24.64 -8.61
C PRO A 18 -23.39 23.90 -9.60
N GLY A 19 -22.39 23.18 -9.06
CA GLY A 19 -21.43 22.43 -9.87
C GLY A 19 -20.08 23.12 -10.14
N SER A 20 -19.86 24.37 -9.73
CA SER A 20 -18.54 25.00 -9.85
C SER A 20 -17.51 24.33 -8.94
N THR A 21 -16.30 24.05 -9.45
CA THR A 21 -15.22 23.42 -8.69
C THR A 21 -14.85 24.27 -7.47
N ARG A 22 -15.00 23.72 -6.27
CA ARG A 22 -14.59 24.40 -5.04
C ARG A 22 -13.05 24.35 -4.95
N PRO A 23 -12.36 25.48 -4.71
CA PRO A 23 -10.91 25.49 -4.53
C PRO A 23 -10.42 24.60 -3.37
N GLN A 24 -11.31 24.31 -2.41
CA GLN A 24 -11.05 23.43 -1.26
C GLN A 24 -11.27 21.93 -1.58
N GLN A 25 -11.89 21.59 -2.71
CA GLN A 25 -12.06 20.20 -3.14
C GLN A 25 -10.83 19.75 -3.91
N ASP A 26 -9.93 19.04 -3.22
CA ASP A 26 -8.87 18.27 -3.87
C ASP A 26 -9.48 17.34 -4.92
N SER A 27 -8.88 17.30 -6.11
CA SER A 27 -9.32 16.38 -7.16
C SER A 27 -9.16 14.93 -6.70
N VAL A 28 -10.18 14.09 -6.93
CA VAL A 28 -10.19 12.65 -6.58
C VAL A 28 -8.93 11.93 -7.09
N LYS A 29 -8.50 12.26 -8.31
CA LYS A 29 -7.26 11.73 -8.91
C LYS A 29 -6.01 12.03 -8.06
N ARG A 30 -5.82 13.29 -7.63
CA ARG A 30 -4.71 13.66 -6.73
C ARG A 30 -4.82 13.02 -5.34
N GLY A 31 -6.03 12.77 -4.85
CA GLY A 31 -6.25 12.01 -3.62
C GLY A 31 -5.77 10.56 -3.76
N ALA A 32 -6.16 9.89 -4.85
CA ALA A 32 -5.75 8.52 -5.16
C ALA A 32 -4.24 8.41 -5.39
N GLU A 33 -3.64 9.31 -6.17
CA GLU A 33 -2.20 9.37 -6.39
C GLU A 33 -1.44 9.51 -5.07
N ARG A 34 -1.92 10.36 -4.14
CA ARG A 34 -1.31 10.50 -2.83
C ARG A 34 -1.35 9.19 -2.04
N LEU A 35 -2.47 8.49 -1.99
CA LEU A 35 -2.56 7.21 -1.27
C LEU A 35 -1.65 6.12 -1.84
N VAL A 36 -1.48 6.09 -3.17
CA VAL A 36 -0.65 5.10 -3.86
C VAL A 36 0.84 5.44 -3.72
N PHE A 37 1.22 6.71 -3.89
CA PHE A 37 2.62 7.13 -3.98
C PHE A 37 3.22 7.63 -2.64
N THR A 38 2.40 8.00 -1.66
CA THR A 38 2.88 8.48 -0.34
C THR A 38 2.73 7.46 0.78
N GLY A 39 2.89 6.17 0.43
CA GLY A 39 3.04 5.10 1.41
C GLY A 39 4.09 5.47 2.46
N LYS A 40 3.62 5.77 3.68
CA LYS A 40 4.38 5.94 4.93
C LYS A 40 5.36 7.14 4.93
N GLY A 41 4.88 8.29 5.45
CA GLY A 41 5.74 9.23 6.18
C GLY A 41 6.02 10.61 5.57
N ALA A 42 5.22 11.12 4.64
CA ALA A 42 5.38 12.51 4.19
C ALA A 42 4.85 13.51 5.24
N LYS A 43 5.73 14.12 6.04
CA LYS A 43 5.40 15.27 6.89
C LYS A 43 5.09 16.47 6.01
N ILE A 44 3.81 16.77 5.84
CA ILE A 44 3.35 18.00 5.19
C ILE A 44 3.54 19.15 6.19
N LYS A 45 4.42 20.10 5.86
CA LYS A 45 4.67 21.31 6.64
C LYS A 45 3.52 22.30 6.40
N GLY A 46 2.41 22.09 7.11
CA GLY A 46 1.24 22.95 7.13
C GLY A 46 0.62 22.92 8.51
N THR A 47 0.45 24.09 9.11
CA THR A 47 -0.03 24.33 10.47
C THR A 47 -1.38 23.67 10.74
N GLY A 48 -1.34 22.45 11.25
CA GLY A 48 -2.42 21.73 11.88
C GLY A 48 -1.76 20.66 12.73
N THR A 49 -2.04 20.66 14.03
CA THR A 49 -1.45 19.72 14.99
C THR A 49 -1.86 18.29 14.64
N PHE A 50 -1.03 17.59 13.87
CA PHE A 50 -1.07 16.14 13.81
C PHE A 50 -0.46 15.62 15.11
N ALA A 51 -1.33 15.31 16.06
CA ALA A 51 -0.94 14.65 17.30
C ALA A 51 -0.11 13.40 16.98
N LEU A 52 1.01 13.24 17.68
CA LEU A 52 1.70 11.97 17.79
C LEU A 52 0.68 10.94 18.28
N ALA A 53 0.35 9.96 17.44
CA ALA A 53 -0.59 8.92 17.79
C ALA A 53 0.01 8.02 18.89
N PRO A 54 -0.65 7.87 20.06
CA PRO A 54 -0.40 6.74 20.93
C PRO A 54 -0.95 5.48 20.24
N SER A 55 -0.27 4.38 20.48
CA SER A 55 -0.57 3.04 20.01
C SER A 55 -1.91 2.52 20.56
N THR A 56 -3.03 2.86 19.92
CA THR A 56 -4.31 2.15 20.02
C THR A 56 -5.17 2.46 18.78
N GLN A 57 -5.68 1.42 18.12
CA GLN A 57 -6.59 1.45 16.95
C GLN A 57 -5.96 1.86 15.60
N GLY A 58 -5.83 0.87 14.72
CA GLY A 58 -5.38 1.06 13.35
C GLY A 58 -6.32 1.95 12.55
N SER A 59 -5.78 3.10 12.11
CA SER A 59 -6.24 4.00 11.04
C SER A 59 -7.18 5.15 11.45
N THR A 60 -6.62 6.20 12.04
CA THR A 60 -7.17 7.56 12.01
C THR A 60 -6.58 8.36 10.83
N ALA A 61 -7.14 8.15 9.63
CA ALA A 61 -7.43 9.29 8.75
C ALA A 61 -8.85 9.77 9.13
N PRO A 62 -9.24 11.04 8.93
CA PRO A 62 -10.63 11.43 9.20
C PRO A 62 -11.52 10.47 8.43
N SER A 63 -12.33 9.71 9.16
CA SER A 63 -13.17 8.64 8.65
C SER A 63 -14.30 9.27 7.84
N GLN A 64 -13.97 9.75 6.63
CA GLN A 64 -14.97 9.82 5.59
C GLN A 64 -15.43 8.38 5.36
N PRO A 65 -16.74 8.09 5.46
CA PRO A 65 -17.24 6.81 5.03
C PRO A 65 -16.81 6.62 3.59
N PRO A 66 -16.32 5.43 3.24
CA PRO A 66 -15.71 5.21 1.95
C PRO A 66 -16.70 5.55 0.83
N THR A 67 -16.21 6.18 -0.23
CA THR A 67 -17.09 6.56 -1.34
C THR A 67 -17.65 5.31 -2.04
N PRO A 68 -18.79 5.40 -2.75
CA PRO A 68 -19.33 4.26 -3.49
C PRO A 68 -18.34 3.63 -4.49
N ALA A 69 -17.50 4.46 -5.12
CA ALA A 69 -16.43 4.00 -6.01
C ALA A 69 -15.35 3.22 -5.26
N GLU A 70 -14.93 3.69 -4.08
CA GLU A 70 -13.98 2.97 -3.23
C GLU A 70 -14.55 1.64 -2.72
N MET A 71 -15.84 1.58 -2.40
CA MET A 71 -16.51 0.32 -2.05
C MET A 71 -16.45 -0.69 -3.20
N SER A 72 -16.74 -0.25 -4.43
CA SER A 72 -16.64 -1.11 -5.62
C SER A 72 -15.21 -1.60 -5.84
N MET A 73 -14.22 -0.72 -5.71
CA MET A 73 -12.81 -1.08 -5.88
C MET A 73 -12.35 -2.05 -4.79
N ARG A 74 -12.73 -1.86 -3.53
CA ARG A 74 -12.41 -2.80 -2.45
C ARG A 74 -13.04 -4.17 -2.67
N GLY A 75 -14.27 -4.23 -3.19
CA GLY A 75 -14.93 -5.48 -3.56
C GLY A 75 -14.16 -6.22 -4.68
N LYS A 76 -13.72 -5.49 -5.70
CA LYS A 76 -12.90 -6.06 -6.80
C LYS A 76 -11.52 -6.52 -6.34
N LEU A 77 -10.91 -5.81 -5.38
CA LEU A 77 -9.59 -6.12 -4.84
C LEU A 77 -9.64 -7.16 -3.70
N GLY A 78 -10.84 -7.63 -3.30
CA GLY A 78 -11.00 -8.57 -2.19
C GLY A 78 -10.54 -8.02 -0.83
N VAL A 79 -10.37 -6.70 -0.69
CA VAL A 79 -9.87 -6.07 0.55
C VAL A 79 -10.86 -6.29 1.71
N ASN A 80 -12.14 -6.45 1.40
CA ASN A 80 -13.19 -6.79 2.36
C ASN A 80 -13.10 -8.23 2.90
N GLN A 81 -12.27 -9.09 2.30
CA GLN A 81 -12.09 -10.49 2.69
C GLN A 81 -10.79 -10.72 3.50
N ALA A 82 -10.02 -9.65 3.76
CA ALA A 82 -8.81 -9.77 4.55
C ALA A 82 -9.14 -10.19 6.00
N GLN A 83 -8.36 -11.14 6.54
CA GLN A 83 -8.53 -11.57 7.93
C GLN A 83 -8.32 -10.38 8.89
N PRO A 84 -9.22 -10.16 9.85
CA PRO A 84 -8.99 -9.17 10.90
C PRO A 84 -7.68 -9.47 11.62
N GLY A 85 -6.83 -8.47 11.79
CA GLY A 85 -5.55 -8.63 12.49
C GLY A 85 -4.43 -9.32 11.68
N ILE A 86 -4.57 -9.44 10.35
CA ILE A 86 -3.52 -10.05 9.50
C ILE A 86 -2.14 -9.40 9.69
N ARG A 87 -2.09 -8.12 10.06
CA ARG A 87 -0.83 -7.41 10.32
C ARG A 87 -0.12 -7.95 11.56
N GLU A 88 -0.86 -8.20 12.63
CA GLU A 88 -0.35 -8.78 13.86
C GLU A 88 0.14 -10.21 13.62
N THR A 89 -0.59 -11.00 12.83
CA THR A 89 -0.19 -12.35 12.44
C THR A 89 1.11 -12.33 11.63
N VAL A 90 1.16 -11.54 10.56
CA VAL A 90 2.36 -11.41 9.72
C VAL A 90 3.54 -10.91 10.54
N ASN A 91 3.34 -9.89 11.40
CA ASN A 91 4.42 -9.40 12.26
C ASN A 91 4.92 -10.48 13.22
N ARG A 92 4.03 -11.30 13.78
CA ARG A 92 4.39 -12.40 14.68
C ARG A 92 5.18 -13.49 13.94
N GLU A 93 4.74 -13.86 12.75
CA GLU A 93 5.40 -14.86 11.90
C GLU A 93 6.76 -14.36 11.41
N THR A 94 6.86 -13.06 11.06
CA THR A 94 8.08 -12.45 10.53
C THR A 94 9.05 -11.95 11.61
N ALA A 95 8.63 -11.88 12.88
CA ALA A 95 9.45 -11.37 13.98
C ALA A 95 10.79 -12.11 14.13
N THR A 96 10.80 -13.42 13.87
CA THR A 96 12.02 -14.25 13.96
C THR A 96 12.90 -14.11 12.72
N TYR A 97 12.32 -13.88 11.54
CA TYR A 97 13.07 -13.70 10.28
C TYR A 97 13.87 -12.38 10.25
N ALA A 98 13.48 -11.38 11.03
CA ALA A 98 14.24 -10.13 11.18
C ALA A 98 15.64 -10.37 11.79
N TYR A 99 15.81 -11.47 12.54
CA TYR A 99 17.09 -11.93 13.05
C TYR A 99 17.50 -13.17 12.26
N GLU A 100 17.94 -12.99 11.02
CA GLU A 100 18.63 -14.07 10.31
C GLU A 100 19.77 -14.58 11.18
N THR A 101 19.75 -15.88 11.49
CA THR A 101 20.80 -16.57 12.23
C THR A 101 22.09 -16.57 11.40
N LYS A 102 22.82 -15.44 11.41
CA LYS A 102 24.19 -15.39 10.90
C LYS A 102 25.04 -16.23 11.85
N TYR A 103 25.59 -17.32 11.36
CA TYR A 103 26.46 -18.14 12.19
C TYR A 103 27.73 -17.33 12.48
N PRO A 104 28.35 -17.50 13.67
CA PRO A 104 29.59 -16.80 13.99
C PRO A 104 30.72 -17.10 12.98
N ILE A 105 30.67 -18.26 12.31
CA ILE A 105 31.60 -18.66 11.24
C ILE A 105 31.42 -17.82 9.96
N ASP A 106 30.22 -17.29 9.68
CA ASP A 106 29.96 -16.46 8.49
C ASP A 106 30.70 -15.13 8.57
N ARG A 107 30.97 -14.62 9.78
CA ARG A 107 31.81 -13.43 9.99
C ARG A 107 33.27 -13.67 9.61
N LEU A 108 33.72 -14.92 9.71
CA LEU A 108 35.07 -15.33 9.33
C LEU A 108 35.16 -15.64 7.83
N LEU A 109 34.07 -16.05 7.18
CA LEU A 109 33.96 -16.28 5.73
C LEU A 109 33.51 -15.02 4.96
N PHE A 110 33.98 -13.84 5.36
CA PHE A 110 33.58 -12.56 4.74
C PHE A 110 33.88 -12.45 3.24
N TRP A 111 34.82 -13.26 2.72
CA TRP A 111 35.17 -13.31 1.29
C TRP A 111 34.19 -14.13 0.45
N LYS A 112 33.28 -14.88 1.08
CA LYS A 112 32.30 -15.70 0.38
C LYS A 112 31.01 -14.90 0.27
N ASP A 113 30.57 -14.66 -0.95
CA ASP A 113 29.29 -13.98 -1.20
C ASP A 113 28.13 -14.80 -0.58
N ASP A 114 27.24 -14.09 0.10
CA ASP A 114 26.00 -14.68 0.60
C ASP A 114 25.15 -15.13 -0.60
N PRO A 115 24.53 -16.32 -0.55
CA PRO A 115 23.62 -16.74 -1.61
C PRO A 115 22.46 -15.75 -1.73
N GLU A 116 22.09 -15.38 -2.97
CA GLU A 116 20.91 -14.57 -3.21
C GLU A 116 19.69 -15.23 -2.57
N LYS A 117 18.98 -14.45 -1.75
CA LYS A 117 17.82 -14.93 -1.00
C LYS A 117 16.59 -14.96 -1.89
N GLY A 118 15.76 -15.98 -1.69
CA GLY A 118 14.47 -16.10 -2.35
C GLY A 118 14.51 -16.95 -3.62
N VAL A 119 13.30 -17.26 -4.10
CA VAL A 119 13.08 -17.99 -5.35
C VAL A 119 12.72 -16.97 -6.41
N VAL A 120 13.48 -16.93 -7.51
CA VAL A 120 13.19 -16.01 -8.61
C VAL A 120 11.98 -16.52 -9.37
N LEU A 121 10.98 -15.66 -9.54
CA LEU A 121 9.77 -15.93 -10.31
C LEU A 121 10.04 -15.69 -11.80
N ASP A 122 9.59 -16.60 -12.67
CA ASP A 122 9.57 -16.35 -14.11
C ASP A 122 8.36 -15.45 -14.44
N ALA A 123 8.65 -14.19 -14.78
CA ALA A 123 7.62 -13.19 -15.05
C ALA A 123 6.78 -13.51 -16.29
N GLU A 124 7.37 -14.10 -17.34
CA GLU A 124 6.64 -14.41 -18.57
C GLU A 124 5.73 -15.61 -18.38
N ALA A 125 6.27 -16.67 -17.77
CA ALA A 125 5.50 -17.86 -17.46
C ALA A 125 4.36 -17.57 -16.46
N GLU A 126 4.61 -16.75 -15.43
CA GLU A 126 3.56 -16.39 -14.46
C GLU A 126 2.46 -15.54 -15.10
N LYS A 127 2.83 -14.59 -15.96
CA LYS A 127 1.84 -13.81 -16.72
C LYS A 127 0.95 -14.73 -17.55
N LYS A 128 1.54 -15.72 -18.23
CA LYS A 128 0.79 -16.69 -19.03
C LYS A 128 -0.17 -17.51 -18.17
N ARG A 129 0.29 -18.03 -17.03
CA ARG A 129 -0.56 -18.77 -16.06
C ARG A 129 -1.72 -17.91 -15.56
N LEU A 130 -1.47 -16.64 -15.22
CA LEU A 130 -2.51 -15.70 -14.79
C LEU A 130 -3.56 -15.45 -15.87
N GLN A 131 -3.13 -15.30 -17.12
CA GLN A 131 -4.03 -15.12 -18.26
C GLN A 131 -4.89 -16.37 -18.48
N GLU A 132 -4.28 -17.56 -18.47
CA GLU A 132 -4.99 -18.83 -18.59
C GLU A 132 -6.01 -19.03 -17.48
N ASN A 133 -5.64 -18.78 -16.22
CA ASN A 133 -6.57 -18.85 -15.10
C ASN A 133 -7.73 -17.86 -15.24
N SER A 134 -7.45 -16.64 -15.68
CA SER A 134 -8.49 -15.64 -15.93
C SER A 134 -9.45 -16.06 -17.04
N ALA A 135 -8.96 -16.72 -18.09
CA ALA A 135 -9.75 -17.22 -19.21
C ALA A 135 -10.59 -18.45 -18.81
N LEU A 136 -10.07 -19.31 -17.94
CA LEU A 136 -10.76 -20.49 -17.41
C LEU A 136 -11.68 -20.16 -16.21
N GLY A 137 -11.71 -18.91 -15.73
CA GLY A 137 -12.48 -18.50 -14.56
C GLY A 137 -11.97 -19.08 -13.24
N LYS A 138 -10.72 -19.54 -13.21
CA LYS A 138 -10.05 -20.10 -12.03
C LYS A 138 -9.52 -18.99 -11.12
N PRO A 139 -9.38 -19.23 -9.81
CA PRO A 139 -8.79 -18.24 -8.91
C PRO A 139 -7.32 -17.99 -9.26
N VAL A 140 -6.84 -16.79 -8.94
CA VAL A 140 -5.45 -16.35 -9.19
C VAL A 140 -4.43 -17.27 -8.52
N THR A 141 -4.81 -17.92 -7.41
CA THR A 141 -3.96 -18.83 -6.64
C THR A 141 -3.94 -20.27 -7.16
N ASP A 142 -4.70 -20.59 -8.22
CA ASP A 142 -4.77 -21.96 -8.76
C ASP A 142 -3.54 -22.30 -9.63
N GLY A 143 -2.92 -23.45 -9.38
CA GLY A 143 -1.75 -23.93 -10.13
C GLY A 143 -0.39 -23.54 -9.53
N GLU A 144 0.67 -24.12 -10.09
CA GLU A 144 2.03 -23.91 -9.62
C GLU A 144 2.59 -22.56 -10.11
N THR A 145 3.31 -21.87 -9.22
CA THR A 145 3.98 -20.61 -9.54
C THR A 145 5.34 -20.91 -10.21
N PRO A 146 5.54 -20.53 -11.50
CA PRO A 146 6.72 -20.90 -12.24
C PRO A 146 7.95 -20.15 -11.72
N SER A 147 8.97 -20.89 -11.27
CA SER A 147 10.19 -20.31 -10.72
C SER A 147 11.42 -20.66 -11.55
N ILE A 148 12.35 -19.71 -11.62
CA ILE A 148 13.65 -19.86 -12.28
C ILE A 148 14.60 -20.54 -11.29
N THR A 149 14.86 -21.83 -11.51
CA THR A 149 15.92 -22.55 -10.79
C THR A 149 17.27 -22.25 -11.46
N ARG A 150 18.16 -21.53 -10.76
CA ARG A 150 19.54 -21.37 -11.25
C ARG A 150 20.28 -22.69 -11.10
N LYS A 151 20.79 -23.24 -12.21
CA LYS A 151 21.74 -24.35 -12.16
C LYS A 151 22.97 -23.87 -11.38
N GLN A 152 23.35 -24.59 -10.33
CA GLN A 152 24.57 -24.25 -9.59
C GLN A 152 25.75 -24.35 -10.55
N GLY A 153 26.38 -23.22 -10.84
CA GLY A 153 27.61 -23.18 -11.62
C GLY A 153 28.65 -24.06 -10.93
N GLY A 154 29.13 -25.08 -11.63
CA GLY A 154 30.17 -25.96 -11.11
C GLY A 154 31.45 -25.17 -10.85
N LEU A 155 32.23 -25.58 -9.86
CA LEU A 155 33.51 -24.94 -9.47
C LEU A 155 34.44 -24.67 -10.67
N LEU A 156 34.30 -25.44 -11.75
CA LEU A 156 35.07 -25.32 -12.99
C LEU A 156 34.74 -24.07 -13.82
N GLN A 157 33.53 -23.50 -13.76
CA GLN A 157 33.19 -22.24 -14.46
C GLN A 157 33.78 -20.99 -13.80
N LYS A 158 34.31 -21.12 -12.58
CA LYS A 158 34.97 -20.02 -11.86
C LYS A 158 36.49 -20.00 -12.09
N LEU A 159 37.03 -21.04 -12.74
CA LEU A 159 38.47 -21.19 -13.05
C LEU A 159 38.81 -20.99 -14.53
N PHE A 160 37.82 -20.90 -15.43
CA PHE A 160 38.00 -20.69 -16.87
C PHE A 160 37.06 -19.60 -17.36
#